data_AF-A0A357G5A0-F1
#
_entry.id   AF-A0A357G5A0-F1
#
_cell.length_a   1.000
_cell.length_b   1.000
_cell.length_c   1.000
_cell.angle_alpha   90.00
_cell.angle_beta   90.00
_cell.angle_gamma   90.00
#
_symmetry.space_group_name_H-M   'P 1'
#
loop_
_entity.id
_entity.type
_entity.pdbx_description
1 polymer ?
#
loop_
_entity_poly.entity_id
_entity_poly.type
_entity_poly.pdbx_seq_one_letter_code
_entity_poly.pdbx_strand_id
1 'polypeptide(L)'
;KRWFQDNLRIIVSVVIVVVIAQGIYSYSKRAESPEIASDETQEQGAETEQEVSEDTTENETSDQTIKEETTDKVVSEAVSKETETSFVETAERGDGATHLARRALANYLEKNPNSELTKEHKIYIEDYLRKNIGSSSKIGVGTSLEFSKDIIQKAVEQSKNLNDRQLKNLQKYSARVNLI
;
A
#
# COMPACT_ATOMS: atom_id res chain seq x y z
N LYS A 1 -35.93 -8.58 11.60
CA LYS A 1 -35.65 -8.00 10.27
C LYS A 1 -34.42 -8.70 9.65
N ARG A 2 -34.55 -9.95 9.16
CA ARG A 2 -33.43 -10.71 8.56
C ARG A 2 -33.33 -10.54 7.03
N TRP A 3 -34.42 -10.09 6.40
CA TRP A 3 -34.49 -9.87 4.95
C TRP A 3 -33.45 -8.88 4.39
N PHE A 4 -32.97 -7.92 5.20
CA PHE A 4 -31.99 -6.94 4.76
C PHE A 4 -30.57 -7.53 4.64
N GLN A 5 -30.23 -8.51 5.50
CA GLN A 5 -28.94 -9.21 5.39
C GLN A 5 -28.96 -10.21 4.23
N ASP A 6 -30.06 -10.93 4.05
CA ASP A 6 -30.20 -11.92 2.97
C ASP A 6 -30.18 -11.25 1.58
N ASN A 7 -30.68 -10.01 1.48
CA ASN A 7 -30.75 -9.25 0.23
C ASN A 7 -29.70 -8.13 0.14
N LEU A 8 -28.70 -8.10 1.03
CA LEU A 8 -27.70 -7.03 1.07
C LEU A 8 -26.98 -6.87 -0.28
N ARG A 9 -26.68 -8.00 -0.95
CA ARG A 9 -26.06 -8.01 -2.28
C ARG A 9 -26.92 -7.33 -3.35
N ILE A 10 -28.24 -7.56 -3.32
CA ILE A 10 -29.21 -6.95 -4.24
C ILE A 10 -29.35 -5.46 -3.95
N ILE A 11 -29.41 -5.08 -2.67
CA ILE A 11 -29.53 -3.69 -2.23
C ILE A 11 -28.30 -2.88 -2.64
N VAL A 12 -27.09 -3.42 -2.44
CA VAL A 12 -25.82 -2.79 -2.85
C VAL A 12 -25.79 -2.59 -4.37
N SER A 13 -26.23 -3.57 -5.16
CA SER A 13 -26.30 -3.43 -6.61
C SER A 13 -27.22 -2.29 -7.06
N VAL A 14 -28.37 -2.10 -6.41
CA VAL A 14 -29.31 -1.02 -6.74
C VAL A 14 -28.71 0.35 -6.39
N VAL A 15 -28.03 0.47 -5.25
CA VAL A 15 -27.39 1.72 -4.82
C VAL A 15 -26.28 2.14 -5.79
N ILE A 16 -25.45 1.21 -6.26
CA ILE A 16 -24.37 1.51 -7.23
C ILE A 16 -24.94 2.10 -8.53
N VAL A 17 -26.02 1.53 -9.05
CA VAL A 17 -26.68 2.03 -10.27
C VAL A 17 -27.21 3.46 -10.07
N VAL A 18 -27.77 3.77 -8.90
CA VAL A 18 -28.24 5.12 -8.56
C VAL A 18 -27.08 6.13 -8.51
N VAL A 19 -25.94 5.75 -7.91
CA VAL A 19 -24.74 6.61 -7.82
C VAL A 19 -24.17 6.91 -9.20
N ILE A 20 -24.11 5.93 -10.11
CA ILE A 20 -23.62 6.15 -11.48
C ILE A 20 -24.56 7.09 -12.24
N ALA A 21 -25.88 6.90 -12.12
CA ALA A 21 -26.86 7.78 -12.75
C ALA A 21 -26.76 9.22 -12.21
N GLN A 22 -26.56 9.41 -10.90
CA GLN A 22 -26.33 10.71 -10.29
C GLN A 22 -24.99 11.34 -10.71
N GLY A 23 -23.93 10.53 -10.84
CA GLY A 23 -22.63 10.98 -11.30
C GLY A 23 -22.67 11.53 -12.72
N ILE A 24 -23.33 10.84 -13.65
CA ILE A 24 -23.50 11.31 -15.03
C ILE A 24 -24.38 12.58 -15.07
N TYR A 25 -25.45 12.63 -14.28
CA TYR A 25 -26.30 13.82 -14.19
C TYR A 25 -25.51 15.03 -13.67
N SER A 26 -24.64 14.85 -12.67
CA SER A 26 -23.79 15.91 -12.13
C SER A 26 -22.72 16.37 -13.12
N TYR A 27 -22.20 15.47 -13.96
CA TYR A 27 -21.18 15.81 -14.95
C TYR A 27 -21.77 16.64 -16.12
N SER A 28 -23.02 16.35 -16.49
CA SER A 28 -23.69 17.04 -17.59
C SER A 28 -23.92 18.55 -17.36
N LYS A 29 -23.83 19.07 -16.13
CA LYS A 29 -24.02 20.50 -15.85
C LYS A 29 -22.75 21.37 -15.95
N ARG A 30 -21.60 20.80 -16.36
CA ARG A 30 -20.33 21.55 -16.50
C ARG A 30 -19.85 21.79 -17.94
N ALA A 31 -20.62 21.42 -18.95
CA ALA A 31 -20.24 21.59 -20.35
C ALA A 31 -20.81 22.90 -20.95
N GLU A 32 -20.37 24.05 -20.45
CA GLU A 32 -20.34 25.30 -21.23
C GLU A 32 -18.93 25.87 -21.17
N SER A 33 -18.31 26.00 -22.34
CA SER A 33 -16.97 26.52 -22.61
C SER A 33 -17.12 27.79 -23.46
N PRO A 34 -16.21 28.77 -23.35
CA PRO A 34 -15.63 29.43 -24.54
C PRO A 34 -14.10 29.59 -24.38
N GLU A 35 -13.27 29.17 -25.34
CA GLU A 35 -12.87 29.81 -26.62
C GLU A 35 -11.79 30.93 -26.52
N ILE A 36 -10.59 30.58 -27.01
CA ILE A 36 -9.75 31.25 -28.03
C ILE A 36 -8.87 32.48 -27.68
N ALA A 37 -7.54 32.25 -27.89
CA ALA A 37 -6.47 33.04 -28.54
C ALA A 37 -6.26 34.54 -28.17
N SER A 38 -5.08 35.16 -28.21
CA SER A 38 -3.74 34.95 -28.81
C SER A 38 -2.85 36.08 -28.25
N ASP A 39 -1.55 35.89 -28.04
CA ASP A 39 -0.53 36.69 -28.76
C ASP A 39 0.90 36.13 -28.58
N GLU A 40 1.73 36.42 -29.57
CA GLU A 40 2.96 35.75 -29.96
C GLU A 40 4.20 36.63 -29.69
N THR A 41 5.35 36.00 -29.39
CA THR A 41 6.74 36.41 -29.76
C THR A 41 7.45 37.59 -29.06
N GLN A 42 8.58 37.34 -28.37
CA GLN A 42 9.98 37.61 -28.79
C GLN A 42 11.02 37.56 -27.65
N GLU A 43 12.26 37.25 -28.06
CA GLU A 43 13.46 36.86 -27.31
C GLU A 43 14.23 38.01 -26.61
N GLN A 44 15.34 37.59 -25.96
CA GLN A 44 16.44 38.32 -25.27
C GLN A 44 16.17 38.66 -23.79
N GLY A 45 17.02 38.31 -22.83
CA GLY A 45 18.39 37.83 -22.87
C GLY A 45 19.22 38.64 -21.86
N ALA A 46 19.95 37.91 -21.00
CA ALA A 46 21.08 38.33 -20.17
C ALA A 46 20.83 38.94 -18.77
N GLU A 47 21.37 38.19 -17.79
CA GLU A 47 22.17 38.62 -16.62
C GLU A 47 21.47 39.38 -15.47
N THR A 48 21.82 39.25 -14.19
CA THR A 48 22.70 38.40 -13.38
C THR A 48 22.53 38.87 -11.90
N GLU A 49 22.75 37.96 -10.95
CA GLU A 49 23.11 38.16 -9.51
C GLU A 49 22.10 38.75 -8.51
N GLN A 50 21.76 37.96 -7.48
CA GLN A 50 22.08 38.15 -6.03
C GLN A 50 21.10 39.11 -5.34
N GLU A 51 20.58 38.93 -4.12
CA GLU A 51 20.96 38.32 -2.83
C GLU A 51 19.63 38.10 -2.05
N VAL A 52 19.40 36.98 -1.36
CA VAL A 52 19.62 36.70 0.08
C VAL A 52 18.71 37.46 1.08
N SER A 53 18.13 36.65 1.98
CA SER A 53 17.60 36.91 3.35
C SER A 53 16.22 37.56 3.52
N GLU A 54 15.27 36.80 4.09
CA GLU A 54 14.78 36.89 5.50
C GLU A 54 13.59 37.88 5.59
N ASP A 55 12.52 37.72 6.34
CA ASP A 55 12.11 36.85 7.44
C ASP A 55 10.58 37.13 7.65
N THR A 56 9.91 36.31 8.46
CA THR A 56 8.62 36.55 9.15
C THR A 56 7.37 36.57 8.24
N THR A 57 6.32 35.77 8.45
CA THR A 57 5.50 35.76 9.68
C THR A 57 4.56 34.54 9.71
N GLU A 58 4.37 34.06 10.93
CA GLU A 58 3.41 33.09 11.44
C GLU A 58 1.97 33.23 10.89
N ASN A 59 1.24 32.12 10.76
CA ASN A 59 -0.06 32.02 11.41
C ASN A 59 -0.53 30.56 11.62
N GLU A 60 -0.53 30.18 12.90
CA GLU A 60 -1.57 29.47 13.67
C GLU A 60 -2.43 28.34 13.05
N THR A 61 -2.23 27.16 13.65
CA THR A 61 -3.22 26.39 14.44
C THR A 61 -4.59 26.07 13.84
N SER A 62 -4.86 24.77 13.64
CA SER A 62 -5.94 24.10 14.39
C SER A 62 -5.81 22.58 14.34
N ASP A 63 -5.57 22.02 15.51
CA ASP A 63 -5.91 20.66 15.93
C ASP A 63 -7.43 20.46 15.84
N GLN A 64 -7.89 19.31 15.33
CA GLN A 64 -8.99 18.53 15.92
C GLN A 64 -9.15 17.18 15.21
N THR A 65 -8.63 16.15 15.87
CA THR A 65 -9.34 14.94 16.33
C THR A 65 -10.66 14.58 15.61
N ILE A 66 -10.69 13.41 14.95
CA ILE A 66 -11.88 12.53 14.91
C ILE A 66 -11.47 11.15 15.45
N LYS A 67 -12.29 10.70 16.40
CA LYS A 67 -12.20 9.50 17.23
C LYS A 67 -13.44 8.67 16.91
N GLU A 68 -13.29 7.40 16.54
CA GLU A 68 -14.29 6.30 16.62
C GLU A 68 -13.73 5.08 15.85
N GLU A 69 -13.68 3.83 16.33
CA GLU A 69 -14.33 3.16 17.47
C GLU A 69 -13.37 2.15 18.11
N THR A 70 -13.31 2.19 19.44
CA THR A 70 -12.86 1.09 20.30
C THR A 70 -13.91 -0.01 20.30
N THR A 71 -13.54 -1.22 19.87
CA THR A 71 -14.11 -2.44 20.44
C THR A 71 -13.03 -3.11 21.27
N ASP A 72 -13.14 -2.96 22.59
CA ASP A 72 -12.38 -3.73 23.55
C ASP A 72 -12.67 -5.23 23.38
N LYS A 73 -11.66 -5.96 22.91
CA LYS A 73 -11.45 -7.34 23.34
C LYS A 73 -9.98 -7.49 23.63
N VAL A 74 -9.67 -7.51 24.92
CA VAL A 74 -8.38 -7.92 25.49
C VAL A 74 -7.99 -9.24 24.84
N VAL A 75 -7.08 -9.17 23.87
CA VAL A 75 -6.42 -10.30 23.25
C VAL A 75 -4.97 -9.88 23.21
N SER A 76 -4.15 -10.61 23.96
CA SER A 76 -2.70 -10.74 23.80
C SER A 76 -2.23 -10.17 22.46
N GLU A 77 -1.33 -9.18 22.48
CA GLU A 77 -0.73 -8.56 21.29
C GLU A 77 -0.19 -9.65 20.36
N ALA A 78 -1.04 -10.14 19.46
CA ALA A 78 -0.66 -11.14 18.51
C ALA A 78 0.21 -10.43 17.49
N VAL A 79 1.46 -10.90 17.39
CA VAL A 79 2.49 -10.43 16.45
C VAL A 79 1.99 -10.42 15.00
N SER A 80 0.99 -11.25 14.70
CA SER A 80 0.34 -11.38 13.39
C SER A 80 -1.17 -11.39 13.53
N LYS A 81 -1.86 -10.60 12.71
CA LYS A 81 -3.32 -10.59 12.57
C LYS A 81 -3.68 -10.68 11.09
N GLU A 82 -4.59 -11.58 10.76
CA GLU A 82 -5.10 -11.70 9.40
C GLU A 82 -6.47 -11.03 9.28
N THR A 83 -6.66 -10.27 8.20
CA THR A 83 -7.94 -9.68 7.80
C THR A 83 -8.50 -10.41 6.58
N GLU A 84 -9.66 -9.97 6.08
CA GLU A 84 -10.23 -10.51 4.84
C GLU A 84 -9.26 -10.36 3.65
N THR A 85 -8.58 -9.22 3.55
CA THR A 85 -7.77 -8.83 2.38
C THR A 85 -6.26 -8.75 2.64
N SER A 86 -5.81 -8.82 3.89
CA SER A 86 -4.41 -8.54 4.25
C SER A 86 -3.91 -9.28 5.48
N PHE A 87 -2.59 -9.28 5.67
CA PHE A 87 -1.91 -9.68 6.89
C PHE A 87 -1.28 -8.44 7.53
N VAL A 88 -1.64 -8.20 8.79
CA VAL A 88 -1.10 -7.12 9.62
C VAL A 88 -0.07 -7.73 10.56
N GLU A 89 1.18 -7.32 10.39
CA GLU A 89 2.32 -7.81 11.16
C GLU A 89 2.85 -6.70 12.04
N THR A 90 2.91 -6.94 13.35
CA THR A 90 3.43 -5.98 14.33
C THR A 90 4.89 -6.30 14.62
N ALA A 91 5.75 -5.28 14.59
CA ALA A 91 7.19 -5.43 14.82
C ALA A 91 7.52 -5.60 16.29
N GLU A 92 8.32 -6.62 16.60
CA GLU A 92 8.91 -6.84 17.91
C GLU A 92 10.37 -6.33 17.98
N ARG A 93 10.99 -6.49 19.16
CA ARG A 93 12.39 -6.09 19.35
C ARG A 93 13.31 -6.90 18.43
N GLY A 94 14.00 -6.21 17.53
CA GLY A 94 14.92 -6.83 16.56
C GLY A 94 14.26 -7.12 15.21
N ASP A 95 12.95 -6.93 15.09
CA ASP A 95 12.27 -7.02 13.81
C ASP A 95 12.56 -5.81 12.91
N GLY A 96 12.48 -6.07 11.62
CA GLY A 96 12.53 -5.04 10.58
C GLY A 96 11.59 -5.44 9.44
N ALA A 97 11.48 -4.60 8.41
CA ALA A 97 10.51 -4.79 7.32
C ALA A 97 10.59 -6.20 6.72
N THR A 98 11.82 -6.69 6.60
CA THR A 98 12.15 -8.01 6.09
C THR A 98 11.61 -9.15 6.97
N HIS A 99 11.65 -9.01 8.30
CA HIS A 99 11.07 -10.00 9.21
C HIS A 99 9.54 -10.03 9.10
N LEU A 100 8.91 -8.85 9.02
CA LEU A 100 7.45 -8.73 8.88
C LEU A 100 6.99 -9.29 7.53
N ALA A 101 7.66 -8.95 6.44
CA ALA A 101 7.38 -9.49 5.11
C ALA A 101 7.49 -11.03 5.07
N ARG A 102 8.47 -11.58 5.80
CA ARG A 102 8.65 -13.04 5.91
C ARG A 102 7.48 -13.69 6.66
N ARG A 103 7.02 -13.10 7.77
CA ARG A 103 5.84 -13.59 8.51
C ARG A 103 4.57 -13.54 7.65
N ALA A 104 4.33 -12.42 6.97
CA ALA A 104 3.19 -12.30 6.06
C ALA A 104 3.22 -13.37 4.94
N LEU A 105 4.40 -13.62 4.36
CA LEU A 105 4.56 -14.69 3.36
C LEU A 105 4.33 -16.08 3.97
N ALA A 106 4.83 -16.34 5.17
CA ALA A 106 4.61 -17.61 5.86
C ALA A 106 3.11 -17.87 6.08
N ASN A 107 2.39 -16.89 6.64
CA ASN A 107 0.95 -16.94 6.86
C ASN A 107 0.17 -17.18 5.55
N TYR A 108 0.61 -16.57 4.45
CA TYR A 108 0.00 -16.83 3.14
C TYR A 108 0.25 -18.26 2.64
N LEU A 109 1.46 -18.79 2.80
CA LEU A 109 1.85 -20.12 2.32
C LEU A 109 1.28 -21.26 3.17
N GLU A 110 0.95 -21.02 4.45
CA GLU A 110 0.21 -21.99 5.27
C GLU A 110 -1.15 -22.34 4.66
N LYS A 111 -1.80 -21.36 4.01
CA LYS A 111 -3.10 -21.54 3.34
C LYS A 111 -2.98 -21.89 1.87
N ASN A 112 -1.88 -21.46 1.24
CA ASN A 112 -1.61 -21.64 -0.19
C ASN A 112 -0.25 -22.32 -0.36
N PRO A 113 -0.12 -23.61 0.00
CA PRO A 113 1.15 -24.31 -0.06
C PRO A 113 1.64 -24.37 -1.52
N ASN A 114 2.91 -24.03 -1.72
CA ASN A 114 3.52 -24.02 -3.04
C ASN A 114 4.95 -24.59 -2.97
N SER A 115 5.07 -25.85 -3.36
CA SER A 115 6.34 -26.59 -3.35
C SER A 115 7.35 -26.13 -4.41
N GLU A 116 6.93 -25.32 -5.38
CA GLU A 116 7.81 -24.79 -6.44
C GLU A 116 8.67 -23.61 -5.95
N LEU A 117 8.36 -23.04 -4.78
CA LEU A 117 9.10 -21.91 -4.23
C LEU A 117 10.42 -22.34 -3.59
N THR A 118 11.51 -22.15 -4.33
CA THR A 118 12.88 -22.28 -3.84
C THR A 118 13.24 -21.16 -2.87
N LYS A 119 14.41 -21.26 -2.23
CA LYS A 119 14.90 -20.21 -1.33
C LYS A 119 15.11 -18.89 -2.09
N GLU A 120 15.58 -18.96 -3.33
CA GLU A 120 15.78 -17.82 -4.22
C GLU A 120 14.44 -17.11 -4.51
N HIS A 121 13.38 -17.87 -4.81
CA HIS A 121 12.03 -17.31 -4.97
C HIS A 121 11.57 -16.59 -3.70
N LYS A 122 11.78 -17.19 -2.52
CA LYS A 122 11.41 -16.59 -1.22
C LYS A 122 12.14 -15.27 -0.96
N ILE A 123 13.43 -15.18 -1.29
CA ILE A 123 14.22 -13.94 -1.16
C ILE A 123 13.64 -12.85 -2.04
N TYR A 124 13.33 -13.18 -3.30
CA TYR A 124 12.73 -12.23 -4.22
C TYR A 124 11.40 -11.71 -3.70
N ILE A 125 10.53 -12.60 -3.22
CA ILE A 125 9.22 -12.25 -2.67
C ILE A 125 9.39 -11.31 -1.46
N GLU A 126 10.27 -11.66 -0.52
CA GLU A 126 10.54 -10.84 0.67
C GLU A 126 11.00 -9.42 0.32
N ASP A 127 11.93 -9.29 -0.64
CA ASP A 127 12.40 -7.99 -1.13
C ASP A 127 11.29 -7.22 -1.86
N TYR A 128 10.48 -7.91 -2.67
CA TYR A 128 9.35 -7.33 -3.36
C TYR A 128 8.35 -6.76 -2.36
N LEU A 129 7.92 -7.54 -1.36
CA LEU A 129 6.99 -7.10 -0.33
C LEU A 129 7.50 -5.86 0.41
N ARG A 130 8.78 -5.88 0.83
CA ARG A 130 9.40 -4.74 1.50
C ARG A 130 9.42 -3.46 0.64
N LYS A 131 9.57 -3.58 -0.68
CA LYS A 131 9.60 -2.42 -1.59
C LYS A 131 8.22 -1.86 -1.90
N ASN A 132 7.17 -2.65 -1.72
CA ASN A 132 5.81 -2.28 -2.09
C ASN A 132 4.92 -1.92 -0.88
N ILE A 133 5.43 -2.04 0.34
CA ILE A 133 4.82 -1.40 1.51
C ILE A 133 5.16 0.10 1.50
N GLY A 134 4.15 0.94 1.76
CA GLY A 134 4.27 2.39 1.67
C GLY A 134 5.38 2.95 2.58
N SER A 135 6.34 3.64 1.96
CA SER A 135 7.44 4.42 2.52
C SER A 135 8.36 3.72 3.54
N SER A 136 9.66 3.92 3.33
CA SER A 136 10.84 3.44 4.06
C SER A 136 10.94 3.97 5.51
N SER A 137 9.87 3.86 6.28
CA SER A 137 9.81 4.31 7.66
C SER A 137 10.70 3.42 8.53
N LYS A 138 11.43 4.05 9.46
CA LYS A 138 12.16 3.31 10.49
C LYS A 138 11.16 2.45 11.26
N ILE A 139 11.32 1.14 11.21
CA ILE A 139 10.46 0.21 11.94
C ILE A 139 10.96 0.13 13.37
N GLY A 140 10.13 0.61 14.29
CA GLY A 140 10.31 0.44 15.73
C GLY A 140 9.38 -0.63 16.28
N VAL A 141 9.64 -1.06 17.51
CA VAL A 141 8.75 -1.98 18.23
C VAL A 141 7.33 -1.39 18.28
N GLY A 142 6.32 -2.23 18.02
CA GLY A 142 4.92 -1.83 17.94
C GLY A 142 4.47 -1.29 16.58
N THR A 143 5.39 -1.04 15.64
CA THR A 143 5.02 -0.63 14.27
C THR A 143 4.29 -1.77 13.59
N SER A 144 3.10 -1.50 13.05
CA SER A 144 2.33 -2.49 12.29
C SER A 144 2.43 -2.20 10.79
N LEU A 145 2.72 -3.24 10.02
CA LEU A 145 2.73 -3.19 8.56
C LEU A 145 1.64 -4.10 8.00
N GLU A 146 0.96 -3.60 6.99
CA GLU A 146 -0.06 -4.34 6.27
C GLU A 146 0.49 -4.84 4.94
N PHE A 147 0.32 -6.14 4.70
CA PHE A 147 0.64 -6.80 3.44
C PHE A 147 -0.64 -7.35 2.84
N SER A 148 -1.12 -6.75 1.75
CA SER A 148 -2.33 -7.25 1.08
C SER A 148 -2.08 -8.62 0.43
N LYS A 149 -3.09 -9.47 0.43
CA LYS A 149 -3.01 -10.81 -0.19
C LYS A 149 -2.68 -10.71 -1.67
N ASP A 150 -3.20 -9.69 -2.35
CA ASP A 150 -2.93 -9.40 -3.76
C ASP A 150 -1.43 -9.13 -4.01
N ILE A 151 -0.77 -8.39 -3.13
CA ILE A 151 0.65 -8.05 -3.30
C ILE A 151 1.55 -9.26 -3.06
N ILE A 152 1.17 -10.12 -2.12
CA ILE A 152 1.85 -11.40 -1.86
C ILE A 152 1.67 -12.34 -3.05
N GLN A 153 0.45 -12.49 -3.56
CA GLN A 153 0.19 -13.30 -4.73
C GLN A 153 1.00 -12.81 -5.95
N LYS A 154 0.97 -11.50 -6.22
CA LYS A 154 1.73 -10.90 -7.31
C LYS A 154 3.23 -11.14 -7.16
N ALA A 155 3.77 -11.04 -5.94
CA ALA A 155 5.17 -11.33 -5.67
C ALA A 155 5.51 -12.80 -5.96
N VAL A 156 4.65 -13.73 -5.57
CA VAL A 156 4.79 -15.17 -5.85
C VAL A 156 4.78 -15.42 -7.36
N GLU A 157 3.81 -14.85 -8.09
CA GLU A 157 3.72 -14.98 -9.55
C GLU A 157 4.96 -14.42 -10.25
N GLN A 158 5.45 -13.25 -9.84
CA GLN A 158 6.67 -12.67 -10.40
C GLN A 158 7.91 -13.50 -10.07
N SER A 159 7.98 -14.11 -8.88
CA SER A 159 9.11 -14.95 -8.48
C SER A 159 9.28 -16.19 -9.38
N LYS A 160 8.18 -16.73 -9.92
CA LYS A 160 8.22 -17.88 -10.83
C LYS A 160 8.75 -17.54 -12.22
N ASN A 161 8.76 -16.26 -12.58
CA ASN A 161 9.24 -15.77 -13.88
C ASN A 161 10.72 -15.36 -13.84
N LEU A 162 11.44 -15.63 -12.74
CA LEU A 162 12.85 -15.33 -12.63
C LEU A 162 13.67 -16.23 -13.57
N ASN A 163 14.59 -15.62 -14.31
CA ASN A 163 15.53 -16.37 -15.14
C ASN A 163 16.72 -16.92 -14.33
N ASP A 164 17.46 -17.86 -14.92
CA ASP A 164 18.61 -18.51 -14.27
C ASP A 164 19.65 -17.54 -13.75
N ARG A 165 19.89 -16.43 -14.47
CA ARG A 165 20.84 -15.40 -14.03
C ARG A 165 20.36 -14.70 -12.76
N GLN A 166 19.06 -14.39 -12.66
CA GLN A 166 18.46 -13.81 -11.47
C GLN A 166 18.50 -14.80 -10.30
N LEU A 167 18.12 -16.07 -10.53
CA LEU A 167 18.19 -17.12 -9.51
C LEU A 167 19.62 -17.30 -8.98
N LYS A 168 20.61 -17.37 -9.87
CA LYS A 168 22.02 -17.48 -9.49
C LYS A 168 22.52 -16.28 -8.67
N ASN A 169 22.06 -15.08 -9.00
CA ASN A 169 22.41 -13.88 -8.22
C ASN A 169 21.77 -13.90 -6.82
N LEU A 170 20.58 -14.48 -6.69
CA LEU A 170 19.87 -14.64 -5.42
C LEU A 170 20.43 -15.76 -4.55
N GLN A 171 21.03 -16.79 -5.17
CA GLN A 171 21.61 -17.94 -4.47
C GLN A 171 22.63 -17.54 -3.39
N LYS A 172 23.39 -16.45 -3.60
CA LYS A 172 24.35 -15.95 -2.59
C LYS A 172 23.69 -15.48 -1.28
N TYR A 173 22.40 -15.21 -1.31
CA TYR A 173 21.62 -14.80 -0.14
C TYR A 173 20.79 -15.94 0.46
N SER A 174 20.71 -17.11 -0.20
CA SER A 174 19.81 -18.20 0.21
C SER A 174 20.17 -18.82 1.57
N ALA A 175 21.43 -18.66 2.01
CA ALA A 175 21.87 -19.02 3.35
C ALA A 175 21.25 -18.17 4.47
N ARG A 176 20.75 -16.96 4.16
CA ARG A 176 20.19 -16.02 5.15
C ARG A 176 18.68 -16.19 5.35
N VAL A 177 18.04 -16.91 4.43
CA VAL A 177 16.63 -17.26 4.57
C VAL A 177 16.56 -18.59 5.31
N ASN A 178 16.30 -18.50 6.61
CA ASN A 178 15.92 -19.68 7.37
C ASN A 178 14.59 -20.20 6.83
N LEU A 179 14.51 -21.52 6.74
CA LEU A 179 13.32 -22.22 6.28
C LEU A 179 12.16 -21.81 7.19
N ILE A 180 11.17 -21.14 6.59
CA ILE A 180 9.81 -20.98 7.10
C ILE A 180 9.29 -22.36 7.51
#